data_AF-A0A3C0ZNL0-F1
#
_entry.id   AF-A0A3C0ZNL0-F1
#
_cell.length_a   1.000
_cell.length_b   1.000
_cell.length_c   1.000
_cell.angle_alpha   90.00
_cell.angle_beta   90.00
_cell.angle_gamma   90.00
#
_symmetry.space_group_name_H-M   'P 1'
#
loop_
_entity.id
_entity.type
_entity.pdbx_description
1 polymer ?
#
loop_
_entity_poly.entity_id
_entity_poly.type
_entity_poly.pdbx_seq_one_letter_code
_entity_poly.pdbx_strand_id
1 'polypeptide(L)'
;MKLDKLIQKLLPHDDKFYGFLEESSANLVNAAEALKKLSFSKDPAEREAIVAQIKDLEHQGDSITHRIFSELNATFVTPIDR
;
A
#
# COMPACT_ATOMS: atom_id res chain seq x y z
N MET A 1 6.86 30.80 -12.65
CA MET A 1 6.17 32.12 -12.66
C MET A 1 4.89 32.03 -11.82
N LYS A 2 4.31 33.13 -11.33
CA LYS A 2 3.14 33.12 -10.42
C LYS A 2 1.90 32.40 -11.00
N LEU A 3 1.80 32.37 -12.33
CA LEU A 3 0.73 31.71 -13.07
C LEU A 3 0.78 30.17 -12.95
N ASP A 4 1.98 29.58 -12.96
CA ASP A 4 2.17 28.13 -12.84
C ASP A 4 1.66 27.63 -11.49
N LYS A 5 1.94 28.36 -10.40
CA LYS A 5 1.43 28.04 -9.05
C LYS A 5 -0.10 28.15 -8.94
N LEU A 6 -0.72 29.05 -9.69
CA LEU A 6 -2.18 29.21 -9.70
C LEU A 6 -2.85 28.05 -10.45
N ILE A 7 -2.27 27.63 -11.58
CA ILE A 7 -2.72 26.47 -12.35
C ILE A 7 -2.54 25.18 -11.53
N GLN A 8 -1.40 25.01 -10.85
CA GLN A 8 -1.13 23.85 -10.00
C GLN A 8 -2.13 23.70 -8.85
N LYS A 9 -2.62 24.82 -8.31
CA LYS A 9 -3.64 24.84 -7.24
C LYS A 9 -5.07 24.57 -7.74
N LEU A 10 -5.30 24.69 -9.05
CA LEU A 10 -6.58 24.42 -9.72
C LEU A 10 -6.63 23.02 -10.34
N LEU A 11 -5.47 22.38 -10.54
CA LEU A 11 -5.41 20.97 -10.87
C LEU A 11 -5.91 20.16 -9.67
N PRO A 12 -6.82 19.19 -9.86
CA PRO A 12 -7.19 18.29 -8.80
C PRO A 12 -5.92 17.59 -8.30
N HIS A 13 -5.51 17.90 -7.08
CA HIS A 13 -4.50 17.14 -6.37
C HIS A 13 -5.17 15.82 -6.00
N ASP A 14 -4.98 14.83 -6.86
CA ASP A 14 -5.45 13.48 -6.60
C ASP A 14 -4.51 12.84 -5.58
N ASP A 15 -4.69 13.20 -4.30
CA ASP A 15 -3.92 12.72 -3.14
C ASP A 15 -4.11 11.21 -2.89
N LYS A 16 -4.89 10.53 -3.75
CA LYS A 16 -5.12 9.09 -3.74
C LYS A 16 -3.83 8.27 -3.70
N PHE A 17 -2.76 8.74 -4.35
CA PHE A 17 -1.47 8.03 -4.35
C PHE A 17 -0.84 7.96 -2.97
N TYR A 18 -0.90 9.04 -2.19
CA TYR A 18 -0.43 9.00 -0.80
C TYR A 18 -1.29 8.06 0.04
N GLY A 19 -2.61 8.09 -0.15
CA GLY A 19 -3.52 7.12 0.48
C GLY A 19 -3.18 5.66 0.15
N PHE A 20 -2.87 5.34 -1.11
CA PHE A 20 -2.45 3.99 -1.48
C PHE A 20 -1.11 3.59 -0.88
N LEU A 21 -0.15 4.52 -0.79
CA LEU A 21 1.14 4.27 -0.16
C LEU A 21 1.00 4.05 1.35
N GLU A 22 0.12 4.81 2.01
CA GLU A 22 -0.24 4.60 3.41
C GLU A 22 -0.89 3.22 3.61
N GLU A 23 -1.86 2.85 2.76
CA GLU A 23 -2.52 1.53 2.78
C GLU A 23 -1.50 0.39 2.60
N SER A 24 -0.61 0.52 1.61
CA SER A 24 0.46 -0.44 1.36
C SER A 24 1.42 -0.56 2.54
N SER A 25 1.78 0.57 3.17
CA SER A 25 2.68 0.60 4.31
C SER A 25 2.04 -0.03 5.55
N ALA A 26 0.75 0.24 5.80
CA ALA A 26 0.00 -0.39 6.88
C ALA A 26 -0.08 -1.91 6.69
N ASN A 27 -0.35 -2.40 5.47
CA ASN A 27 -0.34 -3.83 5.17
C ASN A 27 1.04 -4.47 5.41
N LEU A 28 2.12 -3.79 5.01
CA LEU A 28 3.50 -4.24 5.27
C LEU A 28 3.79 -4.37 6.76
N VAL A 29 3.39 -3.38 7.58
CA VAL A 29 3.56 -3.43 9.04
C VAL A 29 2.81 -4.62 9.62
N ASN A 30 1.54 -4.82 9.24
CA ASN A 30 0.75 -5.97 9.69
C ASN A 30 1.38 -7.31 9.30
N ALA A 31 1.92 -7.43 8.08
CA ALA A 31 2.60 -8.63 7.62
C ALA A 31 3.90 -8.90 8.40
N ALA A 32 4.67 -7.84 8.70
CA ALA A 32 5.88 -7.94 9.51
C ALA A 32 5.57 -8.36 10.96
N GLU A 33 4.50 -7.84 11.55
CA GLU A 33 4.04 -8.24 12.87
C GLU A 33 3.58 -9.70 12.92
N ALA A 34 2.82 -10.15 11.92
CA ALA A 34 2.42 -11.55 11.79
C ALA A 34 3.63 -12.47 11.63
N LEU A 35 4.60 -12.10 10.80
CA LEU A 35 5.85 -12.84 10.62
C LEU A 35 6.66 -12.91 11.92
N LYS A 36 6.75 -11.79 12.66
CA LYS A 36 7.38 -11.75 13.98
C LYS A 36 6.69 -12.73 14.93
N LYS A 37 5.35 -12.73 14.97
CA LYS A 37 4.57 -13.66 15.79
C LYS A 37 4.86 -15.12 15.43
N LEU A 38 4.91 -15.43 14.13
CA LEU A 38 5.26 -16.78 13.64
C LEU A 38 6.65 -17.24 14.11
N SER A 39 7.61 -16.33 14.18
CA SER A 39 8.97 -16.64 14.64
C SER A 39 9.03 -17.05 16.12
N PHE A 40 8.14 -16.50 16.96
CA PHE A 40 8.09 -16.80 18.39
C PHE A 40 7.11 -17.93 18.77
N SER A 41 6.15 -18.26 17.91
CA SER A 41 5.17 -19.32 18.20
C SER A 41 5.78 -20.72 18.10
N LYS A 42 5.51 -21.54 19.13
CA LYS A 42 5.95 -22.94 19.24
C LYS A 42 4.83 -23.94 19.01
N ASP A 43 3.58 -23.50 19.02
CA ASP A 43 2.41 -24.35 18.81
C ASP A 43 2.15 -24.56 17.31
N PRO A 44 2.17 -25.80 16.78
CA PRO A 44 1.91 -26.06 15.37
C PRO A 44 0.58 -25.49 14.85
N ALA A 45 -0.49 -25.56 15.65
CA ALA A 45 -1.81 -25.08 15.23
C ALA A 45 -1.84 -23.54 15.13
N GLU A 46 -1.27 -22.84 16.11
CA GLU A 46 -1.13 -21.38 16.04
C GLU A 46 -0.25 -20.96 14.85
N ARG A 47 0.84 -21.68 14.57
CA ARG A 47 1.72 -21.38 13.43
C ARG A 47 0.97 -21.49 12.10
N GLU A 48 0.17 -22.54 11.92
CA GLU A 48 -0.66 -22.72 10.71
C GLU A 48 -1.64 -21.56 10.52
N ALA A 49 -2.32 -21.14 11.59
CA ALA A 49 -3.23 -19.99 11.55
C ALA A 49 -2.50 -18.68 11.18
N ILE A 50 -1.30 -18.45 11.73
CA ILE A 50 -0.51 -17.25 11.41
C ILE A 50 -0.03 -17.30 9.95
N VAL A 51 0.36 -18.47 9.42
CA VAL A 51 0.73 -18.61 8.01
C VAL A 51 -0.44 -18.28 7.09
N ALA A 52 -1.65 -18.74 7.42
CA ALA A 52 -2.86 -18.37 6.67
C ALA A 52 -3.09 -16.85 6.69
N GLN A 53 -2.95 -16.22 7.86
CA GLN A 53 -3.05 -14.76 7.99
C GLN A 53 -2.01 -14.01 7.14
N ILE A 54 -0.76 -14.48 7.12
CA ILE A 54 0.30 -13.90 6.28
C ILE A 54 -0.06 -14.02 4.79
N LYS A 55 -0.65 -15.16 4.39
CA LYS A 55 -1.10 -15.36 3.00
C LYS A 55 -2.22 -14.39 2.61
N ASP A 56 -3.16 -14.13 3.53
CA ASP A 56 -4.22 -13.14 3.31
C ASP A 56 -3.68 -11.72 3.21
N LEU A 57 -2.67 -11.36 4.02
CA LEU A 57 -1.99 -10.06 3.95
C LEU A 57 -1.18 -9.90 2.66
N GLU A 58 -0.62 -10.99 2.13
CA GLU A 58 0.05 -10.99 0.84
C GLU A 58 -0.92 -10.73 -0.31
N HIS A 59 -2.07 -11.41 -0.35
CA HIS A 59 -3.11 -11.15 -1.35
C HIS A 59 -3.67 -9.71 -1.27
N GLN A 60 -3.81 -9.16 -0.06
CA GLN A 60 -4.18 -7.76 0.13
C GLN A 60 -3.11 -6.82 -0.43
N GLY A 61 -1.84 -7.10 -0.15
CA GLY A 61 -0.70 -6.35 -0.70
C GLY A 61 -0.66 -6.35 -2.23
N ASP A 62 -0.92 -7.51 -2.85
CA ASP A 62 -1.02 -7.63 -4.31
C ASP A 62 -2.18 -6.80 -4.88
N SER A 63 -3.35 -6.85 -4.23
CA SER A 63 -4.51 -6.04 -4.62
C SER A 63 -4.24 -4.53 -4.54
N ILE A 64 -3.54 -4.08 -3.48
CA ILE A 64 -3.11 -2.67 -3.33
C ILE A 64 -2.15 -2.30 -4.44
N THR A 65 -1.16 -3.16 -4.71
CA THR A 65 -0.17 -2.96 -5.77
C THR A 65 -0.84 -2.84 -7.14
N HIS A 66 -1.79 -3.73 -7.44
CA HIS A 66 -2.56 -3.69 -8.68
C HIS A 66 -3.37 -2.40 -8.83
N ARG A 67 -3.98 -1.90 -7.75
CA ARG A 67 -4.68 -0.61 -7.73
C ARG A 67 -3.73 0.55 -8.00
N ILE A 68 -2.57 0.58 -7.34
CA ILE A 68 -1.55 1.62 -7.56
C ILE A 68 -1.13 1.66 -9.03
N PHE A 69 -0.77 0.52 -9.62
CA PHE A 69 -0.34 0.47 -11.01
C PHE A 69 -1.46 0.84 -11.99
N SER A 70 -2.69 0.39 -11.74
CA SER A 70 -3.85 0.76 -12.54
C SER A 70 -4.06 2.28 -12.55
N GLU A 71 -3.98 2.92 -11.38
CA GLU A 71 -4.12 4.37 -11.25
C GLU A 71 -2.93 5.14 -11.82
N LEU A 72 -1.69 4.64 -11.67
CA LEU A 72 -0.50 5.21 -12.30
C LEU A 72 -0.62 5.21 -13.83
N ASN A 73 -1.16 4.14 -14.41
CA ASN A 73 -1.35 4.03 -15.86
C ASN A 73 -2.49 4.93 -16.37
N ALA A 74 -3.52 5.17 -15.56
CA ALA A 74 -4.66 6.03 -15.91
C ALA A 74 -4.40 7.53 -15.65
N THR A 75 -3.36 7.86 -14.88
CA THR A 75 -3.04 9.25 -14.50
C THR A 75 -1.96 9.80 -15.43
N PHE A 76 -2.09 11.05 -15.90
CA PHE A 76 -1.06 11.71 -16.71
C PHE A 76 -0.01 12.44 -15.85
N VAL A 77 -0.45 13.18 -14.83
CA VAL A 77 0.42 13.91 -13.87
C VAL A 77 0.32 13.26 -12.51
N THR A 78 1.44 12.76 -11.97
CA THR A 78 1.53 12.17 -10.63
C THR A 78 2.04 13.19 -9.60
N PRO A 79 1.67 13.08 -8.31
CA PRO A 79 2.11 14.02 -7.28
C PRO A 79 3.59 13.89 -6.92
N ILE A 80 4.20 12.75 -7.23
CA ILE A 80 5.63 12.47 -7.16
C ILE A 80 6.08 11.87 -8.49
N ASP A 81 7.38 11.94 -8.79
CA ASP A 81 7.95 11.24 -9.94
C ASP A 81 7.71 9.73 -9.80
N ARG A 82 7.42 9.10 -10.94
CA ARG A 82 7.20 7.65 -11.04
C ARG A 82 8.51 6.87 -10.99
#